data_AF-A0A932DSD3-F1
#
_entry.id   AF-A0A932DSD3-F1
#
_cell.length_a   1.000
_cell.length_b   1.000
_cell.length_c   1.000
_cell.angle_alpha   90.00
_cell.angle_beta   90.00
_cell.angle_gamma   90.00
#
_symmetry.space_group_name_H-M   'P 1'
#
loop_
_entity.id
_entity.type
_entity.pdbx_description
1 polymer ?
#
loop_
_entity_poly.entity_id
_entity_poly.type
_entity_poly.pdbx_seq_one_letter_code
_entity_poly.pdbx_strand_id
1 'polypeptide(L)'
;MRDVCLYHSGIDKNKILRAVSLVVPKNKAIREFGLIFVSPKKMAEFNLKYRRLNKPTNVLSFETGDVVVCPAVAAEEAKRYGFTQKNWMTRLIVHAILHLAGYNHQTFKDETAMKYLEDKVCGKLGFSLSGNSKSQIPNYKQILNPNF
;
A
#
# COMPACT_ATOMS: atom_id res chain seq x y z
N MET A 1 -14.53 2.96 -19.96
CA MET A 1 -13.99 4.10 -19.19
C MET A 1 -13.03 3.57 -18.13
N ARG A 2 -11.74 3.44 -18.47
CA ARG A 2 -10.68 3.15 -17.51
C ARG A 2 -9.78 4.39 -17.50
N ASP A 3 -10.01 5.32 -16.58
CA ASP A 3 -9.02 6.35 -16.23
C ASP A 3 -7.89 5.67 -15.44
N VAL A 4 -7.19 4.76 -16.11
CA VAL A 4 -5.94 4.17 -15.64
C VAL A 4 -4.86 5.15 -16.06
N CYS A 5 -4.26 5.80 -15.08
CA CYS A 5 -3.07 6.60 -15.37
C CYS A 5 -1.98 5.62 -15.80
N LEU A 6 -1.38 5.83 -16.98
CA LEU A 6 -0.17 5.10 -17.39
C LEU A 6 0.98 5.57 -16.51
N TYR A 7 1.01 5.04 -15.29
CA TYR A 7 2.01 5.38 -14.30
C TYR A 7 3.20 4.42 -14.44
N HIS A 8 4.32 4.93 -14.92
CA HIS A 8 5.57 4.17 -14.91
C HIS A 8 6.20 4.26 -13.53
N SER A 9 5.75 3.36 -12.64
CA SER A 9 6.09 3.39 -11.22
C SER A 9 7.55 3.13 -10.88
N GLY A 10 8.32 2.60 -11.84
CA GLY A 10 9.63 2.00 -11.57
C GLY A 10 9.54 0.83 -10.57
N ILE A 11 8.33 0.34 -10.28
CA ILE A 11 8.07 -0.82 -9.43
C ILE A 11 8.04 -2.04 -10.33
N ASP A 12 9.04 -2.89 -10.11
CA ASP A 12 9.21 -4.13 -10.84
C ASP A 12 8.12 -5.13 -10.43
N LYS A 13 7.40 -5.65 -11.44
CA LYS A 13 6.39 -6.70 -11.27
C LYS A 13 6.95 -7.91 -10.51
N ASN A 14 8.20 -8.29 -10.74
CA ASN A 14 8.85 -9.40 -10.04
C ASN A 14 9.02 -9.10 -8.55
N LYS A 15 9.25 -7.84 -8.17
CA LYS A 15 9.31 -7.44 -6.76
C LYS A 15 7.94 -7.52 -6.10
N ILE A 16 6.87 -7.16 -6.81
CA ILE A 16 5.49 -7.32 -6.32
C ILE A 16 5.17 -8.80 -6.12
N LEU A 17 5.43 -9.65 -7.12
CA LEU A 17 5.20 -11.11 -7.02
C LEU A 17 6.00 -11.72 -5.87
N ARG A 18 7.26 -11.30 -5.70
CA ARG A 18 8.09 -11.72 -4.58
C ARG A 18 7.51 -11.24 -3.24
N ALA A 19 6.99 -10.02 -3.16
CA ALA A 19 6.31 -9.50 -1.97
C ALA A 19 5.12 -10.39 -1.59
N VAL A 20 4.23 -10.67 -2.56
CA VAL A 20 3.08 -11.58 -2.41
C VAL A 20 3.53 -12.94 -1.88
N SER A 21 4.55 -13.56 -2.50
CA SER A 21 5.06 -14.87 -2.07
C SER A 21 5.66 -14.88 -0.65
N LEU A 22 6.11 -13.73 -0.15
CA LEU A 22 6.73 -13.62 1.16
C LEU A 22 5.72 -13.43 2.29
N VAL A 23 4.54 -12.88 1.98
CA VAL A 23 3.52 -12.52 3.00
C VAL A 23 2.29 -13.39 2.95
N VAL A 24 1.97 -13.96 1.79
CA VAL A 24 0.84 -14.86 1.64
C VAL A 24 1.31 -16.28 2.02
N PRO A 25 0.79 -16.87 3.11
CA PRO A 25 1.16 -18.22 3.48
C PRO A 25 0.72 -19.20 2.39
N LYS A 26 1.50 -20.27 2.14
CA LYS A 26 1.29 -21.21 1.03
C LYS A 26 -0.09 -21.86 0.98
N ASN A 27 -0.84 -21.83 2.09
CA ASN A 27 -2.18 -22.38 2.25
C ASN A 27 -3.31 -21.37 1.96
N LYS A 28 -2.99 -20.10 1.70
CA LYS A 28 -3.96 -19.07 1.27
C LYS A 28 -3.66 -18.71 -0.19
N ALA A 29 -4.60 -18.98 -1.08
CA ALA A 29 -4.51 -18.50 -2.45
C ALA A 29 -5.04 -17.06 -2.52
N ILE A 30 -4.18 -16.09 -2.84
CA ILE A 30 -4.68 -14.85 -3.47
C ILE A 30 -5.01 -15.25 -4.90
N ARG A 31 -6.31 -15.40 -5.21
CA ARG A 31 -6.77 -15.89 -6.51
C ARG A 31 -6.39 -14.92 -7.62
N GLU A 32 -6.53 -13.62 -7.39
CA GLU A 32 -6.15 -12.55 -8.32
C GLU A 32 -5.66 -11.33 -7.54
N PHE A 33 -4.62 -10.65 -8.04
CA PHE A 33 -4.10 -9.40 -7.48
C PHE A 33 -4.10 -8.33 -8.57
N GLY A 34 -4.92 -7.30 -8.40
CA GLY A 34 -4.97 -6.14 -9.27
C GLY A 34 -4.17 -4.98 -8.68
N LEU A 35 -3.32 -4.33 -9.47
CA LEU A 35 -2.67 -3.07 -9.08
C LEU A 35 -3.07 -1.99 -10.07
N ILE A 36 -3.79 -0.99 -9.60
CA ILE A 36 -4.42 0.04 -10.43
C ILE A 36 -3.91 1.41 -10.00
N PHE A 37 -3.40 2.19 -10.94
CA PHE A 37 -2.97 3.56 -10.68
C PHE A 37 -4.01 4.56 -11.17
N VAL A 38 -4.38 5.49 -10.29
CA VAL A 38 -5.43 6.48 -10.56
C VAL A 38 -4.95 7.91 -10.26
N SER A 39 -5.64 8.89 -10.84
CA SER A 39 -5.43 10.31 -10.53
C SER A 39 -6.00 10.67 -9.15
N PRO A 40 -5.58 11.80 -8.54
CA PRO A 40 -6.17 12.29 -7.29
C PRO A 40 -7.69 12.47 -7.36
N LYS A 41 -8.21 12.98 -8.48
CA LYS A 41 -9.65 13.12 -8.69
C LYS A 41 -10.36 11.76 -8.59
N LYS A 42 -9.86 10.77 -9.33
CA LYS A 42 -10.46 9.43 -9.34
C LYS A 42 -10.32 8.72 -7.99
N MET A 43 -9.21 8.93 -7.30
CA MET A 43 -9.02 8.43 -5.95
C MET A 43 -10.00 9.07 -4.95
N ALA A 44 -10.26 10.37 -5.05
CA ALA A 44 -11.26 11.04 -4.22
C ALA A 44 -12.67 10.50 -4.47
N GLU A 45 -13.04 10.22 -5.72
CA GLU A 45 -14.30 9.55 -6.07
C GLU A 45 -14.42 8.19 -5.40
N PHE A 46 -13.36 7.37 -5.44
CA PHE A 46 -13.36 6.06 -4.76
C PHE A 46 -13.40 6.20 -3.24
N ASN A 47 -12.62 7.10 -2.66
CA ASN A 47 -12.62 7.30 -1.21
C ASN A 47 -13.98 7.82 -0.71
N LEU A 48 -14.66 8.66 -1.49
CA LEU A 48 -16.02 9.08 -1.18
C LEU A 48 -17.00 7.91 -1.28
N LYS A 49 -16.95 7.15 -2.38
CA LYS A 49 -17.87 6.03 -2.63
C LYS A 49 -17.76 4.94 -1.55
N TYR A 50 -16.53 4.56 -1.20
CA TYR A 50 -16.27 3.38 -0.39
C TYR A 50 -16.01 3.70 1.09
N ARG A 51 -15.60 4.92 1.43
CA ARG A 51 -15.29 5.34 2.82
C ARG A 51 -16.05 6.58 3.28
N ARG A 52 -16.89 7.18 2.42
CA ARG A 52 -17.61 8.44 2.68
C ARG A 52 -16.68 9.62 2.99
N LEU A 53 -15.44 9.58 2.47
CA LEU A 53 -14.44 10.63 2.64
C LEU A 53 -14.21 11.39 1.32
N ASN A 54 -14.63 12.65 1.26
CA ASN A 54 -14.47 13.49 0.07
C ASN A 54 -13.06 14.09 -0.05
N LYS A 55 -12.05 13.24 -0.14
CA LYS A 55 -10.64 13.62 -0.35
C LYS A 55 -9.86 12.44 -0.93
N PRO A 56 -8.80 12.65 -1.70
CA PRO A 56 -7.96 11.54 -2.14
C PRO A 56 -7.19 10.93 -0.96
N THR A 57 -6.77 9.68 -1.12
CA THR A 57 -5.84 8.97 -0.22
C THR A 57 -4.70 8.37 -1.03
N ASN A 58 -3.69 7.83 -0.39
CA ASN A 58 -2.53 7.24 -1.06
C ASN A 58 -2.83 5.86 -1.69
N VAL A 59 -3.53 4.99 -0.97
CA VAL A 59 -3.89 3.64 -1.40
C VAL A 59 -5.23 3.20 -0.80
N LEU A 60 -5.96 2.38 -1.56
CA LEU A 60 -7.13 1.63 -1.13
C LEU A 60 -6.90 0.15 -1.50
N SER A 61 -7.24 -0.77 -0.60
CA SER A 61 -7.28 -2.21 -0.87
C SER A 61 -8.73 -2.69 -0.81
N PHE A 62 -9.10 -3.62 -1.70
CA PHE A 62 -10.44 -4.18 -1.79
C PHE A 62 -10.37 -5.69 -1.59
N GLU A 63 -11.42 -6.27 -1.00
CA GLU A 63 -11.50 -7.72 -0.76
C GLU A 63 -11.45 -8.56 -2.04
N THR A 64 -11.72 -7.96 -3.20
CA THR A 64 -11.53 -8.57 -4.52
C THR A 64 -10.07 -8.92 -4.83
N GLY A 65 -9.10 -8.36 -4.09
CA GLY A 65 -7.68 -8.45 -4.38
C GLY A 65 -7.12 -7.23 -5.13
N ASP A 66 -7.96 -6.23 -5.41
CA ASP A 66 -7.54 -5.00 -6.06
C ASP A 66 -6.89 -4.03 -5.07
N VAL A 67 -5.78 -3.45 -5.49
CA VAL A 67 -5.07 -2.37 -4.81
C VAL A 67 -5.06 -1.17 -5.74
N VAL A 68 -5.74 -0.11 -5.34
CA VAL A 68 -5.80 1.15 -6.07
C VAL A 68 -4.84 2.14 -5.40
N VAL A 69 -3.89 2.67 -6.16
CA VAL A 69 -2.86 3.61 -5.68
C VAL A 69 -2.99 4.93 -6.40
N CYS A 70 -2.83 6.04 -5.67
CA CYS A 70 -2.72 7.38 -6.24
C CYS A 70 -1.27 7.87 -6.14
N PRO A 71 -0.47 7.77 -7.21
CA PRO A 71 0.96 8.08 -7.16
C PRO A 71 1.29 9.53 -6.78
N ALA A 72 0.44 10.48 -7.15
CA ALA A 72 0.63 11.90 -6.82
C ALA A 72 0.55 12.13 -5.29
N VAL A 73 -0.47 11.59 -4.63
CA VAL A 73 -0.62 11.65 -3.17
C VAL A 73 0.53 10.91 -2.48
N ALA A 74 0.90 9.73 -2.99
CA ALA A 74 2.04 8.99 -2.48
C ALA A 74 3.36 9.76 -2.62
N ALA A 75 3.55 10.53 -3.70
CA ALA A 75 4.74 11.36 -3.90
C ALA A 75 4.82 12.51 -2.88
N GLU A 76 3.70 13.18 -2.63
CA GLU A 76 3.60 14.25 -1.63
C GLU A 76 3.92 13.74 -0.23
N GLU A 77 3.36 12.58 0.15
CA GLU A 77 3.67 11.90 1.41
C GLU A 77 5.13 11.47 1.49
N ALA A 78 5.67 10.87 0.44
CA ALA A 78 7.08 10.47 0.40
C ALA A 78 7.99 11.67 0.69
N LYS A 79 7.74 12.82 0.03
CA LYS A 79 8.46 14.07 0.29
C LYS A 79 8.31 14.53 1.74
N ARG A 80 7.08 14.49 2.28
CA ARG A 80 6.79 14.89 3.66
C ARG A 80 7.53 14.05 4.70
N TYR A 81 7.66 12.76 4.45
CA TYR A 81 8.26 11.79 5.37
C TYR A 81 9.74 11.48 5.06
N GLY A 82 10.35 12.19 4.11
CA GLY A 82 11.76 12.02 3.76
C GLY A 82 12.08 10.69 3.07
N PHE A 83 11.10 10.08 2.38
CA PHE A 83 11.30 8.88 1.56
C PHE A 83 11.39 9.22 0.08
N THR A 84 12.04 8.35 -0.70
CA THR A 84 11.85 8.37 -2.14
C THR A 84 10.44 7.89 -2.48
N GLN A 85 9.84 8.44 -3.54
CA GLN A 85 8.53 8.01 -4.01
C GLN A 85 8.47 6.49 -4.25
N LYS A 86 9.53 5.92 -4.82
CA LYS A 86 9.65 4.48 -5.08
C LYS A 86 9.60 3.64 -3.80
N ASN A 87 10.32 4.06 -2.75
CA ASN A 87 10.33 3.35 -1.47
C ASN A 87 8.98 3.44 -0.78
N TRP A 88 8.39 4.65 -0.75
CA TRP A 88 7.08 4.86 -0.14
C TRP A 88 5.99 4.06 -0.83
N MET A 89 5.93 4.11 -2.16
CA MET A 89 4.96 3.33 -2.93
C MET A 89 5.12 1.83 -2.76
N THR A 90 6.36 1.33 -2.72
CA THR A 90 6.60 -0.09 -2.44
C THR A 90 6.03 -0.47 -1.09
N ARG A 91 6.28 0.35 -0.06
CA ARG A 91 5.76 0.14 1.28
C ARG A 91 4.23 0.13 1.30
N LEU A 92 3.58 1.06 0.60
CA LEU A 92 2.12 1.09 0.45
C LEU A 92 1.56 -0.17 -0.21
N ILE A 93 2.23 -0.69 -1.24
CA ILE A 93 1.82 -1.94 -1.91
C ILE A 93 2.01 -3.14 -0.99
N VAL A 94 3.17 -3.24 -0.31
CA VAL A 94 3.43 -4.31 0.67
C VAL A 94 2.38 -4.30 1.78
N HIS A 95 2.07 -3.10 2.29
CA HIS A 95 1.04 -2.88 3.29
C HIS A 95 -0.35 -3.34 2.80
N ALA A 96 -0.74 -2.96 1.58
CA ALA A 96 -2.00 -3.41 0.98
C ALA A 96 -2.05 -4.94 0.82
N ILE A 97 -0.96 -5.58 0.39
CA ILE A 97 -0.88 -7.04 0.26
C ILE A 97 -0.98 -7.71 1.64
N LEU A 98 -0.36 -7.15 2.68
CA LEU A 98 -0.50 -7.67 4.05
C LEU A 98 -1.96 -7.63 4.51
N HIS A 99 -2.70 -6.56 4.20
CA HIS A 99 -4.14 -6.54 4.45
C HIS A 99 -4.90 -7.62 3.68
N LEU A 100 -4.60 -7.81 2.41
CA LEU A 100 -5.21 -8.89 1.61
C LEU A 100 -4.86 -10.29 2.14
N ALA A 101 -3.68 -10.46 2.75
CA ALA A 101 -3.28 -11.70 3.41
C ALA A 101 -4.01 -11.93 4.76
N GLY A 102 -4.69 -10.92 5.29
CA GLY A 102 -5.47 -10.97 6.54
C GLY A 102 -4.75 -10.39 7.75
N TYR A 103 -3.62 -9.70 7.55
CA TYR A 103 -3.01 -8.90 8.62
C TYR A 103 -3.80 -7.60 8.81
N ASN A 104 -3.95 -7.16 10.05
CA ASN A 104 -4.55 -5.87 10.37
C ASN A 104 -3.67 -5.13 11.39
N HIS A 105 -4.05 -3.90 11.73
CA HIS A 105 -3.37 -3.09 12.73
C HIS A 105 -4.38 -2.45 13.69
N GLN A 106 -5.45 -3.18 14.04
CA GLN A 106 -6.51 -2.66 14.91
C GLN A 106 -6.07 -2.58 16.37
N THR A 107 -5.19 -3.48 16.80
CA THR A 107 -4.57 -3.46 18.13
C THR A 107 -3.11 -3.07 18.05
N PHE A 108 -2.53 -2.59 19.17
CA PHE A 108 -1.10 -2.29 19.24
C PHE A 108 -0.21 -3.50 18.92
N LYS A 109 -0.64 -4.70 19.31
CA LYS A 109 0.06 -5.95 19.03
C LYS A 109 0.06 -6.26 17.53
N ASP A 110 -1.09 -6.13 16.88
CA ASP A 110 -1.24 -6.39 15.45
C ASP A 110 -0.49 -5.34 14.62
N GLU A 111 -0.56 -4.06 15.03
CA GLU A 111 0.19 -2.97 14.42
C GLU A 111 1.70 -3.23 14.47
N THR A 112 2.21 -3.67 15.63
CA THR A 112 3.64 -3.99 15.80
C THR A 112 4.05 -5.16 14.92
N ALA A 113 3.24 -6.22 14.87
CA ALA A 113 3.50 -7.39 14.04
C ALA A 113 3.49 -7.04 12.53
N MET A 114 2.51 -6.26 12.09
CA MET A 114 2.38 -5.82 10.70
C MET A 114 3.55 -4.92 10.29
N LYS A 115 3.94 -3.96 11.14
CA LYS A 115 5.13 -3.10 10.91
C LYS A 115 6.42 -3.91 10.75
N TYR A 116 6.62 -4.91 11.61
CA TYR A 116 7.78 -5.80 11.49
C TYR A 116 7.78 -6.57 10.15
N LEU A 117 6.62 -7.05 9.70
CA LEU A 117 6.49 -7.74 8.42
C LEU A 117 6.74 -6.82 7.23
N GLU A 118 6.20 -5.60 7.26
CA GLU A 118 6.48 -4.59 6.24
C GLU A 118 7.98 -4.33 6.09
N ASP A 119 8.67 -4.09 7.20
CA ASP A 119 10.11 -3.79 7.20
C ASP A 119 10.91 -4.98 6.66
N LYS A 120 10.57 -6.20 7.11
CA LYS A 120 11.19 -7.45 6.66
C LYS A 120 11.00 -7.68 5.16
N VAL A 121 9.80 -7.44 4.63
CA VAL A 121 9.49 -7.66 3.22
C VAL A 121 10.15 -6.58 2.37
N CYS A 122 10.05 -5.30 2.75
CA CYS A 122 10.72 -4.21 2.05
C CYS A 122 12.24 -4.43 1.98
N GLY A 123 12.86 -4.87 3.09
CA GLY A 123 14.28 -5.22 3.12
C GLY A 123 14.64 -6.36 2.15
N LYS A 124 13.85 -7.45 2.11
CA LYS A 124 14.05 -8.56 1.17
C LYS A 124 13.89 -8.18 -0.29
N LEU A 125 13.12 -7.13 -0.58
CA LEU A 125 12.93 -6.60 -1.93
C LEU A 125 14.04 -5.59 -2.33
N GLY A 126 15.03 -5.40 -1.46
CA GLY A 126 16.18 -4.53 -1.70
C GLY A 126 15.85 -3.05 -1.53
N PHE A 127 14.84 -2.71 -0.72
CA PHE A 127 14.51 -1.32 -0.43
C PHE A 127 15.09 -0.92 0.93
N SER A 128 15.97 0.08 0.92
CA SER A 128 16.42 0.72 2.15
C SER A 128 15.29 1.61 2.67
N LEU A 129 14.80 1.30 3.87
CA LEU A 129 13.84 2.13 4.60
C LEU A 129 14.53 3.30 5.31
N SER A 130 15.73 3.70 4.89
CA SER A 130 16.44 4.86 5.41
C SER A 130 15.73 6.17 5.03
N GLY A 131 14.63 6.47 5.72
CA GLY A 131 14.22 7.84 6.02
C GLY A 131 14.90 8.25 7.32
N ASN A 132 15.22 9.54 7.47
CA ASN A 132 15.76 10.07 8.72
C ASN A 132 14.78 9.79 9.87
N SER A 133 15.20 8.93 10.81
CA SER A 133 14.49 8.51 12.03
C SER A 133 13.28 7.57 11.86
N LYS A 134 13.32 6.45 12.61
CA LYS A 134 12.20 5.52 12.87
C LYS A 134 10.95 6.21 13.47
N SER A 135 11.05 7.47 13.88
CA SER A 135 9.97 8.26 14.51
C SER A 135 9.04 8.99 13.53
N GLN A 136 9.27 8.92 12.20
CA GLN A 136 8.45 9.65 11.21
C GLN A 136 7.53 8.78 10.35
N ILE A 137 7.46 7.47 10.59
CA ILE A 137 6.50 6.60 9.88
C ILE A 137 5.09 6.96 10.37
N PRO A 138 4.18 7.41 9.49
CA PRO A 138 2.82 7.77 9.86
C PRO A 138 2.11 6.56 10.48
N ASN A 139 1.23 6.82 11.44
CA ASN A 139 0.28 5.81 11.83
C ASN A 139 -0.63 5.52 10.61
N TYR A 140 -0.66 4.26 10.16
CA TYR A 140 -1.39 3.78 8.98
C TYR A 140 -2.91 3.88 9.08
N LYS A 141 -3.46 4.55 10.10
CA LYS A 141 -4.89 4.88 10.27
C LYS A 141 -5.59 5.41 9.00
N GLN A 142 -4.87 5.82 7.96
CA GLN A 142 -5.43 6.30 6.69
C GLN A 142 -5.54 5.25 5.59
N ILE A 143 -4.88 4.10 5.71
CA ILE A 143 -5.00 2.98 4.76
C ILE A 143 -6.03 2.02 5.35
N LEU A 144 -7.28 2.13 4.90
CA LEU A 144 -8.36 1.29 5.43
C LEU A 144 -9.08 0.61 4.27
N ASN A 145 -9.20 -0.70 4.41
CA ASN A 145 -10.11 -1.56 3.67
C ASN A 145 -11.53 -0.99 3.84
N PRO A 146 -12.27 -0.69 2.76
CA PRO A 146 -13.61 -0.10 2.87
C PRO A 146 -14.67 -1.04 3.46
N ASN A 147 -14.33 -2.31 3.70
CA ASN A 147 -15.25 -3.32 4.24
C ASN A 147 -15.02 -3.64 5.74
N PHE A 148 -14.21 -2.85 6.47
CA PHE A 148 -14.04 -2.97 7.94
C PHE A 148 -14.22 -1.63 8.66
#